data_AF-A0A645D7W7-F1
#
_entry.id   AF-A0A645D7W7-F1
#
_cell.length_a   1.000
_cell.length_b   1.000
_cell.length_c   1.000
_cell.angle_alpha   90.00
_cell.angle_beta   90.00
_cell.angle_gamma   90.00
#
_symmetry.space_group_name_H-M   'P 1'
#
loop_
_entity.id
_entity.type
_entity.pdbx_description
1 polymer ?
#
loop_
_entity_poly.entity_id
_entity_poly.type
_entity_poly.pdbx_seq_one_letter_code
_entity_poly.pdbx_strand_id
1 'polypeptide(L)'
;MMKTILTALITYVSTSIDEIPVIIMLYTKKDNQGKSKTITSAYFIGTFILVALSLFAAFGIGHIPEKWIIGLVSLVPLLMGLKILIKGEQEDDEKDKALAYANKYNTLFLQVLAITLGLGADDLGVFIPLFTTLTGIQIILMLLVFVLGTAILCTVSYKLTQITALTEFIKKYERYIVGVVFTGLGILIMAECGTISKLISLF
;
A
#
# COMPACT_ATOMS: atom_id res chain seq x y z
N MET A 1 -18.88 10.44 -5.94
CA MET A 1 -18.50 9.27 -6.77
C MET A 1 -17.20 9.51 -7.52
N MET A 2 -17.11 10.53 -8.39
CA MET A 2 -15.84 10.86 -9.08
C MET A 2 -14.66 11.10 -8.12
N LYS A 3 -14.86 11.91 -7.07
CA LYS A 3 -13.84 12.13 -6.02
C LYS A 3 -13.34 10.82 -5.42
N THR A 4 -14.24 9.90 -5.07
CA THR A 4 -13.91 8.59 -4.49
C THR A 4 -13.09 7.71 -5.43
N ILE A 5 -13.46 7.67 -6.72
CA ILE A 5 -12.70 6.90 -7.73
C ILE A 5 -11.29 7.48 -7.88
N LEU A 6 -11.19 8.81 -7.96
CA LEU A 6 -9.89 9.49 -8.06
C LEU A 6 -9.03 9.23 -6.81
N THR A 7 -9.60 9.36 -5.61
CA THR A 7 -8.92 9.03 -4.35
C THR A 7 -8.48 7.57 -4.34
N ALA A 8 -9.35 6.63 -4.72
CA ALA A 8 -9.00 5.22 -4.79
C ALA A 8 -7.86 4.93 -5.78
N LEU A 9 -7.87 5.56 -6.95
CA LEU A 9 -6.78 5.43 -7.93
C LEU A 9 -5.47 5.99 -7.39
N ILE A 10 -5.49 7.21 -6.84
CA ILE A 10 -4.30 7.86 -6.28
C ILE A 10 -3.75 7.03 -5.12
N THR A 11 -4.60 6.63 -4.18
CA THR A 11 -4.21 5.79 -3.05
C THR A 11 -3.59 4.48 -3.54
N TYR A 12 -4.29 3.73 -4.39
CA TYR A 12 -3.81 2.44 -4.88
C TYR A 12 -2.47 2.54 -5.63
N VAL A 13 -2.35 3.49 -6.56
CA VAL A 13 -1.10 3.69 -7.30
C VAL A 13 0.05 4.02 -6.37
N SER A 14 -0.22 4.77 -5.31
CA SER A 14 0.82 5.26 -4.40
C SER A 14 1.28 4.21 -3.40
N THR A 15 0.39 3.33 -2.98
CA THR A 15 0.67 2.19 -2.08
C THR A 15 1.24 0.98 -2.81
N SER A 16 1.11 0.90 -4.13
CA SER A 16 1.52 -0.29 -4.88
C SER A 16 2.71 -0.08 -5.82
N ILE A 17 3.25 1.13 -5.94
CA ILE A 17 4.33 1.43 -6.89
C ILE A 17 5.67 0.80 -6.49
N ASP A 18 5.96 0.77 -5.19
CA ASP A 18 7.18 0.25 -4.58
C ASP A 18 7.23 -1.30 -4.53
N GLU A 19 6.07 -1.94 -4.70
CA GLU A 19 5.95 -3.39 -4.84
C GLU A 19 6.33 -3.87 -6.26
N ILE A 20 6.23 -3.00 -7.28
CA ILE A 20 6.49 -3.36 -8.69
C ILE A 20 7.86 -4.04 -8.87
N PRO A 21 8.99 -3.50 -8.37
CA PRO A 21 10.28 -4.13 -8.55
C PRO A 21 10.36 -5.52 -7.90
N VAL A 22 9.69 -5.73 -6.77
CA VAL A 22 9.67 -7.02 -6.06
C VAL A 22 8.83 -8.03 -6.83
N ILE A 23 7.67 -7.64 -7.36
CA ILE A 23 6.85 -8.51 -8.21
C ILE A 23 7.60 -8.91 -9.48
N ILE A 24 8.31 -7.96 -10.11
CA ILE A 24 9.18 -8.24 -11.27
C ILE A 24 10.27 -9.25 -10.89
N MET A 25 10.95 -9.05 -9.76
CA MET A 25 11.97 -9.99 -9.26
C MET A 25 11.38 -11.39 -9.06
N LEU A 26 10.17 -11.50 -8.51
CA LEU A 26 9.48 -12.77 -8.32
C LEU A 26 9.18 -13.47 -9.64
N TYR A 27 8.75 -12.74 -10.68
CA TYR A 27 8.50 -13.34 -12.00
C TYR A 27 9.78 -13.75 -12.73
N THR A 28 10.89 -13.03 -12.54
CA THR A 28 12.14 -13.26 -13.25
C THR A 28 13.04 -14.30 -12.57
N LYS A 29 12.84 -14.59 -11.28
CA LYS A 29 13.63 -15.59 -10.53
C LYS A 29 13.60 -16.95 -11.25
N LYS A 30 14.77 -17.53 -11.51
CA LYS A 30 14.92 -18.79 -12.29
C LYS A 30 14.08 -19.95 -11.74
N ASP A 31 14.00 -20.08 -10.42
CA ASP A 31 13.22 -21.12 -9.74
C ASP A 31 11.69 -20.95 -9.90
N ASN A 32 11.26 -19.78 -10.36
CA ASN A 32 9.85 -19.42 -10.54
C ASN A 32 9.37 -19.51 -11.99
N GLN A 33 10.22 -19.96 -12.92
CA GLN A 33 9.82 -20.11 -14.33
C GLN A 33 8.57 -21.00 -14.47
N GLY A 34 7.58 -20.51 -15.22
CA GLY A 34 6.29 -21.19 -15.41
C GLY A 34 5.30 -21.09 -14.23
N LYS A 35 5.69 -20.49 -13.09
CA LYS A 35 4.84 -20.37 -11.88
C LYS A 35 4.15 -19.00 -11.76
N SER A 36 3.95 -18.29 -12.87
CA SER A 36 3.35 -16.95 -12.87
C SER A 36 1.97 -16.91 -12.21
N LYS A 37 1.14 -17.93 -12.46
CA LYS A 37 -0.19 -18.07 -11.84
C LYS A 37 -0.13 -18.14 -10.31
N THR A 38 0.86 -18.84 -9.76
CA THR A 38 1.06 -18.97 -8.30
C THR A 38 1.50 -17.64 -7.69
N ILE A 39 2.37 -16.89 -8.37
CA ILE A 39 2.80 -15.57 -7.92
C ILE A 39 1.60 -14.61 -7.92
N THR A 40 0.87 -14.54 -9.04
CA THR A 40 -0.31 -13.67 -9.15
C THR A 40 -1.37 -14.01 -8.12
N SER A 41 -1.69 -15.30 -7.90
CA SER A 41 -2.72 -15.68 -6.94
C SER A 41 -2.31 -15.39 -5.49
N ALA A 42 -1.06 -15.67 -5.12
CA ALA A 42 -0.54 -15.37 -3.78
C ALA A 42 -0.52 -13.86 -3.50
N TYR A 43 -0.08 -13.06 -4.47
CA TYR A 43 -0.06 -11.60 -4.36
C TYR A 43 -1.48 -11.02 -4.24
N PHE A 44 -2.42 -11.51 -5.06
CA PHE A 44 -3.82 -11.09 -4.99
C PHE A 44 -4.45 -11.41 -3.64
N ILE A 45 -4.17 -12.61 -3.10
CA ILE A 45 -4.64 -13.02 -1.77
C ILE A 45 -4.00 -12.18 -0.67
N GLY A 46 -2.70 -11.90 -0.74
CA GLY A 46 -2.01 -11.04 0.22
C GLY A 46 -2.59 -9.63 0.27
N THR A 47 -2.76 -9.02 -0.91
CA THR A 47 -3.39 -7.69 -1.03
C THR A 47 -4.80 -7.70 -0.45
N PHE A 48 -5.59 -8.73 -0.77
CA PHE A 48 -6.95 -8.87 -0.23
C PHE A 48 -6.96 -8.97 1.31
N ILE A 49 -6.01 -9.71 1.91
CA ILE A 49 -5.87 -9.82 3.36
C ILE A 49 -5.55 -8.45 3.98
N LEU A 50 -4.60 -7.69 3.42
CA LEU A 50 -4.24 -6.35 3.92
C LEU A 50 -5.43 -5.39 3.88
N VAL A 51 -6.17 -5.39 2.78
CA VAL A 51 -7.37 -4.57 2.60
C VAL A 51 -8.47 -4.99 3.58
N ALA A 52 -8.70 -6.30 3.76
CA ALA A 52 -9.69 -6.81 4.69
C ALA A 52 -9.33 -6.49 6.15
N LEU A 53 -8.06 -6.63 6.55
CA LEU A 53 -7.56 -6.24 7.86
C LEU A 53 -7.74 -4.74 8.11
N SER A 54 -7.44 -3.91 7.11
CA SER A 54 -7.63 -2.47 7.18
C SER A 54 -9.09 -2.09 7.39
N LEU A 55 -9.99 -2.73 6.62
CA LEU A 55 -11.42 -2.49 6.74
C LEU A 55 -11.97 -2.96 8.10
N PHE A 56 -11.50 -4.10 8.59
CA PHE A 56 -11.87 -4.61 9.92
C PHE A 56 -11.41 -3.67 11.04
N ALA A 57 -10.17 -3.19 10.99
CA ALA A 57 -9.65 -2.21 11.94
C ALA A 57 -10.41 -0.88 11.85
N ALA A 58 -10.71 -0.41 10.63
CA ALA A 58 -11.50 0.81 10.41
C ALA A 58 -12.90 0.70 11.02
N PHE A 59 -13.56 -0.46 10.90
CA PHE A 59 -14.86 -0.69 11.53
C PHE A 59 -14.77 -0.64 13.06
N GLY A 60 -13.72 -1.23 13.64
CA GLY A 60 -13.46 -1.16 15.09
C GLY A 60 -13.20 0.26 15.60
N ILE A 61 -12.40 1.05 14.88
CA ILE A 61 -12.05 2.43 15.24
C ILE A 61 -13.21 3.39 14.94
N GLY A 62 -14.07 3.09 13.97
CA GLY A 62 -15.24 3.90 13.60
C GLY A 62 -16.28 4.09 14.72
N HIS A 63 -16.18 3.32 15.81
CA HIS A 63 -16.99 3.51 17.02
C HIS A 63 -16.50 4.65 17.92
N ILE A 64 -15.34 5.27 17.63
CA ILE A 64 -14.84 6.43 18.38
C ILE A 64 -15.69 7.66 18.03
N PRO A 65 -16.36 8.32 19.01
CA PRO A 65 -17.31 9.40 18.74
C PRO A 65 -16.67 10.65 18.12
N GLU A 66 -15.40 10.90 18.42
CA GLU A 66 -14.73 12.14 18.04
C GLU A 66 -13.84 11.97 16.81
N LYS A 67 -14.30 12.49 15.68
CA LYS A 67 -13.62 12.41 14.37
C LYS A 67 -12.19 12.94 14.36
N TRP A 68 -11.85 13.89 15.23
CA TRP A 68 -10.48 14.44 15.29
C TRP A 68 -9.47 13.41 15.82
N ILE A 69 -9.91 12.46 16.67
CA ILE A 69 -9.08 11.34 17.16
C ILE A 69 -8.80 10.36 16.02
N ILE A 70 -9.79 10.14 15.14
CA ILE A 70 -9.62 9.32 13.94
C ILE A 70 -8.56 9.94 13.01
N GLY A 71 -8.57 11.26 12.84
CA GLY A 71 -7.53 11.94 12.07
C GLY A 71 -6.13 11.85 12.68
N LEU A 72 -5.97 11.59 13.99
CA LEU A 72 -4.65 11.30 14.58
C LEU A 72 -4.05 10.00 14.06
N VAL A 73 -4.87 9.02 13.66
CA VAL A 73 -4.38 7.78 13.01
C VAL A 73 -3.65 8.12 11.71
N SER A 74 -4.02 9.22 11.06
CA SER A 74 -3.37 9.72 9.84
C SER A 74 -1.99 10.35 10.08
N LEU A 75 -1.55 10.49 11.34
CA LEU A 75 -0.16 10.80 11.64
C LEU A 75 0.78 9.66 11.23
N VAL A 76 0.30 8.41 11.22
CA VAL A 76 1.10 7.25 10.79
C VAL A 76 1.58 7.42 9.34
N PRO A 77 0.70 7.58 8.32
CA PRO A 77 1.12 7.76 6.95
C PRO A 77 1.90 9.07 6.75
N LEU A 78 1.58 10.13 7.51
CA LEU A 78 2.33 11.39 7.44
C LEU A 78 3.79 11.20 7.91
N LEU A 79 3.99 10.55 9.05
CA LEU A 79 5.34 10.29 9.59
C LEU A 79 6.10 9.29 8.74
N MET A 80 5.44 8.27 8.19
CA MET A 80 6.03 7.33 7.24
C MET A 80 6.51 8.06 5.98
N GLY A 81 5.64 8.87 5.35
CA GLY A 81 6.00 9.63 4.15
C GLY A 81 7.19 10.55 4.38
N LEU A 82 7.22 11.29 5.51
CA LEU A 82 8.36 12.12 5.89
C LEU A 82 9.63 11.29 6.15
N LYS A 83 9.51 10.15 6.84
CA LYS A 83 10.63 9.25 7.11
C LYS A 83 11.24 8.72 5.80
N ILE A 84 10.42 8.32 4.84
CA ILE A 84 10.85 7.83 3.52
C ILE A 84 11.61 8.94 2.77
N LEU A 85 11.05 10.16 2.76
CA LEU A 85 11.71 11.31 2.10
C LEU A 85 13.05 11.67 2.73
N ILE A 86 13.18 11.58 4.07
CA ILE A 86 14.41 11.97 4.78
C ILE A 86 15.45 10.86 4.82
N LYS A 87 15.07 9.63 5.16
CA LYS A 87 16.02 8.57 5.57
C LYS A 87 16.36 7.52 4.53
N GLY A 88 15.55 7.30 3.49
CA GLY A 88 15.89 6.54 2.28
C GLY A 88 16.44 5.11 2.38
N GLU A 89 17.61 4.93 3.00
CA GLU A 89 18.36 3.68 3.09
C GLU A 89 17.66 2.60 3.94
N GLN A 90 16.74 2.99 4.85
CA GLN A 90 16.02 2.02 5.69
C GLN A 90 15.01 1.16 4.93
N GLU A 91 14.54 1.61 3.76
CA GLU A 91 13.47 0.95 3.00
C GLU A 91 14.00 -0.28 2.26
N ASP A 92 15.18 -0.16 1.63
CA ASP A 92 15.88 -1.29 1.00
C ASP A 92 16.24 -2.38 2.03
N ASP A 93 16.71 -1.97 3.23
CA ASP A 93 16.99 -2.89 4.34
C ASP A 93 15.75 -3.66 4.81
N GLU A 94 14.57 -3.02 4.82
CA GLU A 94 13.31 -3.64 5.21
C GLU A 94 12.82 -4.63 4.13
N LYS A 95 12.95 -4.28 2.84
CA LYS A 95 12.66 -5.18 1.71
C LYS A 95 13.53 -6.43 1.76
N ASP A 96 14.84 -6.28 1.98
CA ASP A 96 15.77 -7.40 2.06
C ASP A 96 15.48 -8.34 3.23
N LYS A 97 15.10 -7.78 4.40
CA LYS A 97 14.64 -8.57 5.54
C LYS A 97 13.39 -9.36 5.20
N ALA A 98 12.37 -8.71 4.61
CA ALA A 98 11.13 -9.38 4.23
C ALA A 98 11.39 -10.56 3.28
N LEU A 99 12.26 -10.38 2.29
CA LEU A 99 12.70 -11.44 1.36
C LEU A 99 13.42 -12.59 2.09
N ALA A 100 14.32 -12.26 3.03
CA ALA A 100 15.04 -13.26 3.82
C ALA A 100 14.11 -14.07 4.73
N TYR A 101 13.14 -13.42 5.38
CA TYR A 101 12.12 -14.09 6.19
C TYR A 101 11.23 -14.99 5.33
N ALA A 102 10.81 -14.51 4.16
CA ALA A 102 9.95 -15.26 3.26
C ALA A 102 10.62 -16.55 2.75
N ASN A 103 11.93 -16.53 2.46
CA ASN A 103 12.66 -17.73 2.02
C ASN A 103 12.62 -18.90 3.02
N LYS A 104 12.18 -18.68 4.28
CA LYS A 104 11.97 -19.76 5.26
C LYS A 104 10.72 -20.61 4.99
N TYR A 105 9.79 -20.13 4.15
CA TYR A 105 8.59 -20.89 3.79
C TYR A 105 8.87 -21.92 2.70
N ASN A 106 8.32 -23.13 2.87
CA ASN A 106 8.57 -24.26 1.97
C ASN A 106 7.86 -24.19 0.60
N THR A 107 6.89 -23.29 0.41
CA THR A 107 6.16 -23.17 -0.85
C THR A 107 6.25 -21.77 -1.42
N LEU A 108 6.38 -21.66 -2.75
CA LEU A 108 6.41 -20.36 -3.43
C LEU A 108 5.17 -19.52 -3.11
N PHE A 109 4.00 -20.15 -2.98
CA PHE A 109 2.77 -19.46 -2.62
C PHE A 109 2.91 -18.76 -1.26
N LEU A 110 3.39 -19.45 -0.22
CA LEU A 110 3.61 -18.87 1.10
C LEU A 110 4.73 -17.83 1.11
N GLN A 111 5.79 -18.03 0.32
CA GLN A 111 6.85 -17.04 0.15
C GLN A 111 6.29 -15.72 -0.40
N VAL A 112 5.56 -15.78 -1.52
CA VAL A 112 4.97 -14.59 -2.16
C VAL A 112 3.93 -13.95 -1.24
N LEU A 113 3.10 -14.76 -0.57
CA LEU A 113 2.12 -14.25 0.39
C LEU A 113 2.82 -13.49 1.53
N ALA A 114 3.86 -14.07 2.13
CA ALA A 114 4.60 -13.44 3.21
C ALA A 114 5.33 -12.16 2.76
N ILE A 115 5.90 -12.15 1.55
CA ILE A 115 6.48 -10.93 0.96
C ILE A 115 5.41 -9.85 0.81
N THR A 116 4.26 -10.20 0.23
CA THR A 116 3.15 -9.25 0.03
C THR A 116 2.66 -8.66 1.36
N LEU A 117 2.45 -9.52 2.38
CA LEU A 117 2.02 -9.06 3.70
C LEU A 117 3.09 -8.24 4.43
N GLY A 118 4.35 -8.55 4.23
CA GLY A 118 5.47 -7.85 4.86
C GLY A 118 5.72 -6.48 4.24
N LEU A 119 5.61 -6.38 2.91
CA LEU A 119 5.81 -5.13 2.18
C LEU A 119 4.61 -4.21 2.33
N GLY A 120 3.38 -4.67 2.05
CA GLY A 120 2.18 -3.84 2.17
C GLY A 120 1.65 -3.67 3.61
N ALA A 121 2.47 -3.91 4.63
CA ALA A 121 2.05 -3.72 6.03
C ALA A 121 1.89 -2.23 6.38
N ASP A 122 2.64 -1.35 5.73
CA ASP A 122 2.56 0.10 5.87
C ASP A 122 1.31 0.69 5.21
N ASP A 123 0.76 0.04 4.18
CA ASP A 123 -0.54 0.37 3.58
C ASP A 123 -1.67 0.43 4.59
N LEU A 124 -1.61 -0.37 5.67
CA LEU A 124 -2.58 -0.33 6.76
C LEU A 124 -2.67 1.09 7.35
N GLY A 125 -1.55 1.81 7.44
CA GLY A 125 -1.48 3.18 7.91
C GLY A 125 -2.27 4.15 7.04
N VAL A 126 -2.42 3.86 5.75
CA VAL A 126 -3.20 4.68 4.81
C VAL A 126 -4.65 4.20 4.74
N PHE A 127 -4.88 2.89 4.58
CA PHE A 127 -6.20 2.33 4.35
C PHE A 127 -7.11 2.43 5.56
N ILE A 128 -6.61 2.21 6.78
CA ILE A 128 -7.41 2.28 8.01
C ILE A 128 -8.08 3.64 8.15
N PRO A 129 -7.34 4.77 8.25
CA PRO A 129 -7.97 6.08 8.42
C PRO A 129 -8.80 6.45 7.19
N LEU A 130 -8.39 6.06 5.97
CA LEU A 130 -9.18 6.34 4.77
C LEU A 130 -10.55 5.64 4.80
N PHE A 131 -10.62 4.36 5.17
CA PHE A 131 -11.92 3.66 5.23
C PHE A 131 -12.87 4.24 6.28
N THR A 132 -12.35 4.85 7.36
CA THR A 132 -13.21 5.51 8.36
C THR A 132 -13.90 6.78 7.84
N THR A 133 -13.41 7.39 6.76
CA THR A 133 -14.02 8.60 6.18
C THR A 133 -15.05 8.31 5.09
N LEU A 134 -15.16 7.04 4.65
CA LEU A 134 -15.98 6.64 3.51
C LEU A 134 -17.32 6.03 3.93
N THR A 135 -18.34 6.25 3.09
CA THR A 135 -19.63 5.54 3.21
C THR A 135 -19.53 4.12 2.66
N GLY A 136 -20.48 3.24 3.00
CA GLY A 136 -20.47 1.84 2.52
C GLY A 136 -20.41 1.72 0.99
N ILE A 137 -21.13 2.57 0.26
CA ILE A 137 -21.08 2.60 -1.22
C ILE A 137 -19.69 3.05 -1.72
N GLN A 138 -19.08 4.03 -1.04
CA GLN A 138 -17.74 4.50 -1.40
C GLN A 138 -16.67 3.44 -1.13
N ILE A 139 -16.81 2.67 -0.04
CA ILE A 139 -15.93 1.52 0.25
C ILE A 139 -16.04 0.49 -0.86
N ILE A 140 -17.26 0.10 -1.28
CA ILE A 140 -17.45 -0.85 -2.38
C ILE A 140 -16.76 -0.36 -3.67
N LEU A 141 -16.92 0.92 -4.01
CA LEU A 141 -16.23 1.51 -5.17
C LEU A 141 -14.71 1.46 -5.04
N MET A 142 -14.17 1.77 -3.86
CA MET A 142 -12.73 1.70 -3.59
C MET A 142 -12.19 0.27 -3.72
N LEU A 143 -12.91 -0.72 -3.17
CA LEU A 143 -12.54 -2.14 -3.28
C LEU A 143 -12.54 -2.61 -4.73
N LEU A 144 -13.51 -2.20 -5.54
CA LEU A 144 -13.53 -2.52 -6.98
C LEU A 144 -12.32 -1.92 -7.71
N VAL A 145 -11.96 -0.67 -7.40
CA VAL A 145 -10.77 -0.04 -7.98
C VAL A 145 -9.50 -0.79 -7.55
N PHE A 146 -9.39 -1.20 -6.28
CA PHE A 146 -8.23 -1.95 -5.79
C PHE A 146 -8.12 -3.30 -6.49
N VAL A 147 -9.19 -4.07 -6.59
CA VAL A 147 -9.20 -5.37 -7.31
C VAL A 147 -8.75 -5.22 -8.76
N LEU A 148 -9.29 -4.23 -9.48
CA LEU A 148 -8.89 -3.96 -10.87
C LEU A 148 -7.44 -3.48 -10.93
N GLY A 149 -7.04 -2.63 -10.00
CA GLY A 149 -5.67 -2.15 -9.83
C GLY A 149 -4.68 -3.30 -9.65
N THR A 150 -4.96 -4.25 -8.77
CA THR A 150 -4.13 -5.43 -8.51
C THR A 150 -3.98 -6.30 -9.75
N ALA A 151 -5.06 -6.49 -10.52
CA ALA A 151 -5.01 -7.22 -11.78
C ALA A 151 -4.13 -6.50 -12.83
N ILE A 152 -4.27 -5.18 -12.94
CA ILE A 152 -3.45 -4.34 -13.83
C ILE A 152 -1.99 -4.38 -13.38
N LEU A 153 -1.71 -4.22 -12.10
CA LEU A 153 -0.35 -4.22 -11.53
C LEU A 153 0.36 -5.54 -11.83
N CYS A 154 -0.28 -6.68 -11.55
CA CYS A 154 0.28 -8.00 -11.88
C CYS A 154 0.63 -8.11 -13.37
N THR A 155 -0.27 -7.62 -14.23
CA THR A 155 -0.08 -7.68 -15.70
C THR A 155 1.05 -6.77 -16.15
N VAL A 156 1.12 -5.54 -15.61
CA VAL A 156 2.17 -4.57 -15.90
C VAL A 156 3.51 -5.11 -15.42
N SER A 157 3.62 -5.53 -14.17
CA SER A 157 4.85 -6.11 -13.61
C SER A 157 5.32 -7.33 -14.41
N TYR A 158 4.42 -8.22 -14.82
CA TYR A 158 4.78 -9.34 -15.69
C TYR A 158 5.35 -8.90 -17.04
N LYS A 159 4.75 -7.89 -17.70
CA LYS A 159 5.25 -7.34 -18.97
C LYS A 159 6.57 -6.60 -18.82
N LEU A 160 6.78 -5.93 -17.68
CA LEU A 160 8.00 -5.18 -17.36
C LEU A 160 9.22 -6.08 -17.14
N THR A 161 9.04 -7.39 -16.95
CA THR A 161 10.16 -8.36 -16.88
C THR A 161 11.08 -8.31 -18.11
N GLN A 162 10.60 -7.79 -19.24
CA GLN A 162 11.36 -7.66 -20.48
C GLN A 162 12.03 -6.29 -20.67
N ILE A 163 11.77 -5.32 -19.78
CA ILE A 163 12.19 -3.91 -19.94
C ILE A 163 12.99 -3.47 -18.70
N THR A 164 14.27 -3.84 -18.63
CA THR A 164 15.16 -3.53 -17.50
C THR A 164 15.24 -2.04 -17.19
N ALA A 165 15.29 -1.19 -18.22
CA ALA A 165 15.39 0.27 -18.07
C ALA A 165 14.22 0.89 -17.30
N LEU A 166 13.00 0.37 -17.49
CA LEU A 166 11.82 0.89 -16.80
C LEU A 166 11.77 0.41 -15.34
N THR A 167 12.24 -0.81 -15.07
CA THR A 167 12.40 -1.32 -13.70
C THR A 167 13.42 -0.49 -12.90
N GLU A 168 14.55 -0.13 -13.50
CA GLU A 168 15.55 0.74 -12.86
C GLU A 168 15.03 2.17 -12.64
N PHE A 169 14.26 2.69 -13.60
CA PHE A 169 13.60 3.99 -13.44
C PHE A 169 12.63 3.98 -12.26
N ILE A 170 11.78 2.95 -12.15
CA ILE A 170 10.82 2.82 -11.05
C ILE A 170 11.58 2.76 -9.71
N LYS A 171 12.58 1.88 -9.58
CA LYS A 171 13.41 1.80 -8.36
C LYS A 171 14.04 3.13 -7.96
N LYS A 172 14.42 3.96 -8.93
CA LYS A 172 15.05 5.27 -8.67
C LYS A 172 14.07 6.31 -8.14
N TYR A 173 12.81 6.27 -8.58
CA TYR A 173 11.83 7.31 -8.27
C TYR A 173 10.73 6.88 -7.29
N GLU A 174 10.56 5.57 -7.03
CA GLU A 174 9.50 5.05 -6.15
C GLU A 174 9.51 5.74 -4.78
N ARG A 175 10.68 5.87 -4.16
CA ARG A 175 10.86 6.52 -2.86
C ARG A 175 10.24 7.92 -2.81
N TYR A 176 10.50 8.75 -3.82
CA TYR A 176 9.98 10.11 -3.85
C TYR A 176 8.47 10.13 -4.07
N ILE A 177 7.96 9.23 -4.92
CA ILE A 177 6.54 9.14 -5.22
C ILE A 177 5.77 8.69 -3.97
N VAL A 178 6.17 7.58 -3.36
CA VAL A 178 5.57 7.05 -2.12
C VAL A 178 5.63 8.09 -1.02
N GLY A 179 6.81 8.64 -0.76
CA GLY A 179 7.01 9.60 0.32
C GLY A 179 6.14 10.86 0.20
N VAL A 180 6.04 11.43 -1.02
CA VAL A 180 5.20 12.61 -1.27
C VAL A 180 3.72 12.27 -1.09
N VAL A 181 3.27 11.14 -1.62
CA VAL A 181 1.85 10.80 -1.56
C VAL A 181 1.41 10.39 -0.15
N PHE A 182 2.19 9.60 0.58
CA PHE A 182 1.88 9.24 1.97
C PHE A 182 1.78 10.48 2.85
N THR A 183 2.71 11.43 2.67
CA THR A 183 2.67 12.73 3.35
C THR A 183 1.40 13.51 2.97
N GLY A 184 1.08 13.58 1.68
CA GLY A 184 -0.11 14.28 1.18
C GLY A 184 -1.42 13.66 1.65
N LEU A 185 -1.55 12.34 1.62
CA LEU A 185 -2.72 11.60 2.11
C LEU A 185 -2.90 11.79 3.62
N GLY A 186 -1.82 11.74 4.40
CA GLY A 186 -1.86 12.03 5.83
C GLY A 186 -2.43 13.43 6.11
N ILE A 187 -1.92 14.45 5.43
CA ILE A 187 -2.41 15.84 5.57
C ILE A 187 -3.88 15.95 5.14
N LEU A 188 -4.25 15.37 3.99
CA LEU A 188 -5.61 15.42 3.46
C LEU A 188 -6.61 14.79 4.42
N ILE A 189 -6.33 13.60 4.95
CA ILE A 189 -7.23 12.91 5.87
C ILE A 189 -7.33 13.67 7.20
N MET A 190 -6.21 14.20 7.73
CA MET A 190 -6.23 15.05 8.93
C MET A 190 -7.07 16.32 8.75
N ALA A 191 -7.05 16.91 7.55
CA ALA A 191 -7.87 18.06 7.21
C ALA A 191 -9.35 17.68 7.14
N GLU A 192 -9.69 16.58 6.48
CA GLU A 192 -11.08 16.09 6.37
C GLU A 192 -11.67 15.68 7.73
N CYS A 193 -10.86 15.16 8.64
CA CYS A 193 -11.25 14.82 10.01
C CYS A 193 -11.36 16.04 10.94
N GLY A 194 -10.98 17.24 10.50
CA GLY A 194 -10.97 18.46 11.32
C GLY A 194 -9.87 18.50 12.39
N THR A 195 -8.93 17.53 12.37
CA THR A 195 -7.86 17.39 13.37
C THR A 195 -6.92 18.59 13.35
N ILE A 196 -6.58 19.10 12.16
CA ILE A 196 -5.71 20.29 12.03
C ILE A 196 -6.34 21.50 12.71
N SER A 197 -7.62 21.76 12.42
CA SER A 197 -8.35 22.89 13.02
C SER A 197 -8.45 22.75 14.55
N LYS A 198 -8.65 21.53 15.06
CA LYS A 198 -8.74 21.29 16.50
C LYS A 198 -7.41 21.48 17.20
N LEU A 199 -6.31 21.00 16.61
CA LEU A 199 -4.95 21.19 17.14
C LEU A 199 -4.56 22.67 17.16
N ILE A 200 -4.87 23.43 16.12
CA ILE A 200 -4.61 24.87 16.09
C ILE A 200 -5.42 25.60 17.18
N SER A 201 -6.68 25.19 17.43
CA SER A 201 -7.52 25.79 18.47
C SER A 201 -7.09 25.49 19.92
N LEU A 202 -6.14 24.57 20.13
CA LEU A 202 -5.63 24.18 21.45
C LEU A 202 -4.41 25.01 21.89
N PHE A 203 -3.81 25.78 20.98
CA PHE A 203 -2.68 26.69 21.21
C PHE A 203 -3.13 28.14 21.02
#